data_AF-A0A953WQ03-F1
#
_entry.id   AF-A0A953WQ03-F1
#
_cell.length_a   1.000
_cell.length_b   1.000
_cell.length_c   1.000
_cell.angle_alpha   90.00
_cell.angle_beta   90.00
_cell.angle_gamma   90.00
#
_symmetry.space_group_name_H-M   'P 1'
#
loop_
_entity.id
_entity.type
_entity.pdbx_description
1 polymer ?
#
loop_
_entity_poly.entity_id
_entity_poly.type
_entity_poly.pdbx_seq_one_letter_code
_entity_poly.pdbx_strand_id
1 'polypeptide(L)' 'GRTDGFSRLHIAQDTGGAIRGPLRADVFLGAGDRAGEEAGRLRAEGDMIVLVPRALAARLEASGALQRGKARR' A
#
# COMPACT_ATOMS: atom_id res chain seq x y z
N GLY A 1 -9.08 10.08 18.12
CA GLY A 1 -7.82 9.32 18.10
C GLY A 1 -7.40 9.16 16.66
N ARG A 2 -6.22 9.66 16.30
CA ARG A 2 -5.50 9.63 15.01
C ARG A 2 -6.21 8.96 13.81
N THR A 3 -7.19 9.63 13.22
CA THR A 3 -7.69 9.37 11.85
C THR A 3 -8.28 10.66 11.26
N ASP A 4 -7.42 11.61 10.94
CA ASP A 4 -7.72 12.76 10.08
C ASP A 4 -6.98 12.64 8.72
N GLY A 5 -6.62 11.41 8.31
CA GLY A 5 -5.91 11.10 7.08
C GLY A 5 -6.45 9.89 6.33
N PHE A 6 -6.09 9.76 5.05
CA PHE A 6 -6.45 8.63 4.18
C PHE A 6 -5.83 7.33 4.71
N SER A 7 -6.66 6.37 5.13
CA SER A 7 -6.23 5.05 5.61
C SER A 7 -7.27 4.01 5.23
N ARG A 8 -6.97 3.19 4.21
CA ARG A 8 -7.87 2.16 3.70
C ARG A 8 -7.10 0.91 3.29
N LEU A 9 -7.78 -0.24 3.35
CA LEU A 9 -7.28 -1.49 2.77
C LEU A 9 -7.54 -1.48 1.26
N HIS A 10 -6.49 -1.78 0.49
CA HIS A 10 -6.55 -1.91 -0.96
C HIS A 10 -6.00 -3.28 -1.39
N ILE A 11 -6.35 -3.69 -2.61
CA ILE A 11 -5.81 -4.90 -3.24
C ILE A 11 -4.87 -4.45 -4.37
N ALA A 12 -3.64 -4.96 -4.37
CA ALA A 12 -2.68 -4.73 -5.44
C ALA A 12 -3.03 -5.62 -6.66
N GLN A 13 -3.96 -5.17 -7.49
CA GLN A 13 -4.47 -5.92 -8.66
C GLN A 13 -3.87 -5.47 -9.99
N ASP A 14 -3.12 -4.36 -10.01
CA ASP A 14 -2.58 -3.78 -11.23
C ASP A 14 -1.11 -3.36 -11.05
N THR A 15 -0.41 -3.21 -12.17
CA THR A 15 0.98 -2.76 -12.25
C THR A 15 1.10 -1.62 -13.26
N GLY A 16 2.08 -0.73 -13.07
CA GLY A 16 2.32 0.36 -14.01
C GLY A 16 3.80 0.60 -14.22
N GLY A 17 4.22 0.83 -15.46
CA GLY A 17 5.63 1.05 -15.81
C GLY A 17 6.28 2.25 -15.10
N ALA A 18 5.49 3.18 -14.57
CA ALA A 18 5.94 4.33 -13.78
C ALA A 18 5.94 4.10 -12.25
N ILE A 19 5.32 2.99 -11.79
CA ILE A 19 5.24 2.63 -10.37
C ILE A 19 6.42 1.72 -10.05
N ARG A 20 7.56 2.36 -9.77
CA ARG A 20 8.85 1.67 -9.51
C ARG A 20 9.34 1.92 -8.09
N GLY A 21 10.09 0.95 -7.56
CA GLY A 21 10.69 0.99 -6.23
C GLY A 21 9.74 0.47 -5.13
N PRO A 22 10.29 0.19 -3.93
CA PRO A 22 9.50 -0.27 -2.81
C PRO A 22 8.58 0.86 -2.29
N LEU A 23 7.46 0.47 -1.65
CA LEU A 23 6.54 1.38 -0.96
C LEU A 23 5.92 2.48 -1.85
N ARG A 24 5.76 2.19 -3.15
CA ARG A 24 5.05 3.06 -4.09
C ARG A 24 3.76 2.40 -4.54
N ALA A 25 2.66 3.14 -4.54
CA ALA A 25 1.36 2.69 -5.00
C ALA A 25 0.70 3.74 -5.89
N ASP A 26 -0.17 3.25 -6.77
CA ASP A 26 -1.16 4.06 -7.48
C ASP A 26 -2.55 3.61 -7.02
N VAL A 27 -3.44 4.56 -6.74
CA VAL A 27 -4.77 4.27 -6.18
C VAL A 27 -5.81 4.58 -7.23
N PHE A 28 -6.50 3.54 -7.70
CA PHE A 28 -7.65 3.71 -8.57
C PHE A 28 -8.83 4.30 -7.79
N LEU A 29 -9.26 5.51 -8.17
CA LEU A 29 -10.38 6.22 -7.53
C LEU A 29 -11.73 6.02 -8.26
N GLY A 30 -11.75 5.32 -9.39
CA GLY A 30 -12.93 5.13 -10.22
C GLY A 30 -12.73 5.62 -11.65
N ALA A 31 -13.82 5.66 -12.43
CA ALA A 31 -13.82 6.13 -13.81
C ALA A 31 -14.64 7.41 -13.97
N GLY A 32 -14.37 8.16 -15.04
CA GLY A 32 -15.04 9.42 -15.38
C GLY A 32 -14.29 10.67 -14.90
N ASP A 33 -14.72 11.84 -15.38
CA ASP A 33 -13.99 13.10 -15.25
C ASP A 33 -13.68 13.46 -13.79
N ARG A 34 -14.68 13.32 -12.92
CA ARG A 34 -14.51 13.59 -11.48
C ARG A 34 -13.42 12.70 -10.86
N ALA A 35 -13.42 11.41 -11.15
CA ALA A 35 -12.40 10.50 -10.62
C ALA A 35 -11.02 10.84 -11.17
N GLY A 36 -10.94 11.24 -12.45
CA GLY A 36 -9.70 11.72 -13.07
C GLY A 36 -9.16 13.00 -12.41
N GLU A 37 -10.02 13.97 -12.11
CA GLU A 37 -9.63 15.18 -11.40
C GLU A 37 -9.15 14.90 -9.97
N GLU A 38 -9.85 14.04 -9.24
CA GLU A 38 -9.46 13.63 -7.89
C GLU A 38 -8.12 12.86 -7.92
N ALA A 39 -7.93 11.96 -8.88
CA ALA A 39 -6.70 11.18 -9.05
C ALA A 39 -5.51 12.06 -9.46
N GLY A 40 -5.73 13.04 -10.35
CA GLY A 40 -4.69 13.96 -10.79
C GLY A 40 -4.12 14.84 -9.66
N ARG A 41 -4.87 15.00 -8.56
CA ARG A 41 -4.42 15.71 -7.35
C ARG A 41 -3.74 14.80 -6.32
N LEU A 42 -3.76 13.47 -6.53
CA LEU A 42 -3.21 12.52 -5.57
C LEU A 42 -1.67 12.52 -5.62
N ARG A 43 -1.07 13.18 -4.63
CA ARG A 43 0.37 13.11 -4.36
C ARG A 43 0.61 13.30 -2.86
N ALA A 44 0.76 12.20 -2.15
CA ALA A 44 0.97 12.21 -0.70
C ALA A 44 2.03 11.18 -0.28
N GLU A 45 2.72 11.48 0.81
CA GLU A 45 3.52 10.51 1.55
C GLU A 45 2.63 9.77 2.55
N GLY A 46 3.00 8.55 2.92
CA GLY A 46 2.25 7.77 3.89
C GLY A 46 2.89 6.41 4.19
N ASP A 47 2.30 5.72 5.16
CA ASP A 47 2.69 4.37 5.54
C ASP A 47 1.96 3.33 4.71
N MET A 48 2.67 2.30 4.26
CA MET A 48 2.10 1.15 3.57
C MET A 48 2.34 -0.13 4.38
N ILE A 49 1.27 -0.87 4.62
CA ILE A 49 1.33 -2.18 5.28
C ILE A 49 0.89 -3.22 4.26
N VAL A 50 1.78 -4.16 3.95
CA VAL A 50 1.46 -5.31 3.09
C VAL A 50 0.98 -6.45 3.97
N LEU A 51 -0.26 -6.90 3.73
CA LEU A 51 -0.80 -8.10 4.34
C LEU A 51 -0.45 -9.29 3.44
N VAL A 52 0.21 -10.30 4.01
CA VAL A 52 0.57 -11.53 3.30
C VAL A 52 -0.13 -12.73 3.91
N PRO A 53 -0.40 -13.81 3.14
CA PRO A 53 -0.92 -15.04 3.70
C PRO A 53 -0.02 -15.60 4.81
N ARG A 54 -0.61 -16.22 5.83
CA ARG A 54 0.13 -16.76 6.99
C ARG A 54 1.23 -17.73 6.61
N ALA A 55 0.97 -18.60 5.62
CA ALA A 55 1.98 -19.54 5.13
C ALA A 55 3.18 -18.84 4.47
N LEU A 56 2.95 -17.73 3.76
CA LEU A 56 4.02 -16.93 3.17
C LEU A 56 4.80 -16.20 4.26
N ALA A 57 4.13 -15.62 5.27
CA ALA A 57 4.79 -15.01 6.41
C ALA A 57 5.76 -15.98 7.10
N ALA A 58 5.30 -17.20 7.40
CA ALA A 58 6.15 -18.22 8.03
C ALA A 58 7.39 -18.57 7.18
N ARG A 59 7.25 -18.63 5.84
CA ARG A 59 8.37 -18.88 4.92
C ARG A 59 9.37 -17.73 4.91
N LEU A 60 8.88 -16.49 4.89
CA LEU A 60 9.74 -15.29 4.90
C LEU A 60 10.47 -15.13 6.24
N GLU A 61 9.83 -15.50 7.35
CA GLU A 61 10.49 -15.55 8.67
C GLU A 61 11.59 -16.62 8.69
N ALA A 62 11.31 -17.83 8.18
CA ALA A 62 12.29 -18.91 8.11
C ALA A 62 13.49 -18.58 7.21
N SER A 63 13.30 -17.81 6.15
CA SER A 63 14.40 -17.35 5.27
C SER A 63 15.13 -16.11 5.79
N GLY A 64 14.69 -15.52 6.91
CA GLY A 64 15.21 -14.25 7.42
C GLY A 64 14.84 -13.02 6.58
N ALA A 65 14.01 -13.19 5.54
CA ALA A 65 13.56 -12.11 4.66
C ALA A 65 12.47 -11.23 5.28
N LEU A 66 11.81 -11.70 6.34
CA LEU A 66 10.91 -10.90 7.16
C LEU A 66 11.46 -10.79 8.57
N GLN A 67 11.90 -9.59 8.97
CA GLN A 67 12.11 -9.26 10.37
C GLN A 67 10.81 -8.65 10.92
N ARG A 68 10.29 -9.23 12.01
CA ARG A 68 9.19 -8.59 12.73
C ARG A 68 9.67 -7.26 13.29
N GLY A 69 9.22 -6.15 12.71
CA GLY A 69 9.35 -4.85 13.35
C GLY A 69 8.68 -4.90 14.72
N LYS A 70 9.27 -4.25 15.73
CA LYS A 70 8.57 -4.01 17.00
C LYS A 70 7.24 -3.32 16.67
N ALA A 71 6.13 -3.85 17.18
CA ALA A 71 4.84 -3.17 17.06
C ALA A 71 5.02 -1.74 17.60
N ARG A 72 4.92 -0.74 16.72
CA ARG A 72 4.88 0.65 17.14
C ARG A 72 3.52 0.83 17.84
N ARG A 73 3.57 1.16 19.14
CA ARG A 73 2.39 1.55 19.93
C ARG A 73 1.82 2.87 19.39
#